data_AF-A0A8B6C5P0-F1
#
_entry.id   AF-A0A8B6C5P0-F1
#
_cell.length_a   1.000
_cell.length_b   1.000
_cell.length_c   1.000
_cell.angle_alpha   90.00
_cell.angle_beta   90.00
_cell.angle_gamma   90.00
#
_symmetry.space_group_name_H-M   'P 1'
#
loop_
_entity.id
_entity.type
_entity.pdbx_description
1 polymer ?
#
loop_
_entity_poly.entity_id
_entity_poly.type
_entity_poly.pdbx_seq_one_letter_code
_entity_poly.pdbx_strand_id
1 'polypeptide(L)'
;MVERFNQTLQSILRLFVNEHRNDWDDHIPFINMAYRATQHASTKCSPNLLMFGHELRCPIDVMFGLPQGYKSIPCPIAYVEWVQEALRNAFQLAHTQSGLSANRQKENYDKNLKIRSFEENSFVWRWYPPEANKKAWIRLDWSIQSY
;
A
#
# COMPACT_ATOMS: atom_id res chain seq x y z
N MET A 1 1.11 4.92 0.95
CA MET A 1 0.86 3.54 0.45
C MET A 1 1.91 3.09 -0.56
N VAL A 2 2.39 3.98 -1.45
CA VAL A 2 3.45 3.67 -2.45
C VAL A 2 4.70 3.06 -1.82
N GLU A 3 5.19 3.62 -0.72
CA GLU A 3 6.36 3.06 -0.02
C GLU A 3 6.15 1.64 0.48
N ARG A 4 4.95 1.33 1.00
CA ARG A 4 4.60 -0.02 1.47
C ARG A 4 4.52 -1.00 0.31
N PHE A 5 3.94 -0.59 -0.81
CA PHE A 5 3.97 -1.39 -2.03
C PHE A 5 5.40 -1.65 -2.49
N ASN A 6 6.25 -0.63 -2.55
CA ASN A 6 7.65 -0.77 -2.95
C ASN A 6 8.42 -1.71 -2.01
N GLN A 7 8.16 -1.66 -0.70
CA GLN A 7 8.72 -2.61 0.27
C GLN A 7 8.27 -4.05 -0.03
N THR A 8 6.98 -4.28 -0.25
CA THR A 8 6.44 -5.60 -0.58
C THR A 8 7.02 -6.13 -1.89
N LEU A 9 7.06 -5.29 -2.93
CA LEU A 9 7.61 -5.64 -4.24
C LEU A 9 9.09 -6.03 -4.12
N GLN A 10 9.90 -5.24 -3.41
CA GLN A 10 11.30 -5.59 -3.15
C GLN A 10 11.44 -6.90 -2.35
N SER A 11 10.54 -7.15 -1.41
CA SER A 11 10.57 -8.36 -0.57
C SER A 11 10.27 -9.62 -1.40
N ILE A 12 9.28 -9.52 -2.30
CA ILE A 12 8.95 -10.61 -3.22
C ILE A 12 10.07 -10.81 -4.23
N LEU A 13 10.59 -9.74 -4.85
CA LEU A 13 11.71 -9.86 -5.80
C LEU A 13 12.92 -10.56 -5.18
N ARG A 14 13.27 -10.27 -3.93
CA ARG A 14 14.38 -10.95 -3.24
C ARG A 14 14.23 -12.48 -3.15
N LEU A 15 13.01 -13.00 -3.27
CA LEU A 15 12.73 -14.44 -3.23
C LEU A 15 12.73 -15.11 -4.61
N PHE A 16 12.42 -14.36 -5.68
CA PHE A 16 12.21 -14.90 -7.03
C PHE A 16 13.37 -14.64 -7.99
N VAL A 17 14.14 -13.58 -7.74
CA VAL A 17 15.26 -13.17 -8.58
C VAL A 17 16.41 -14.16 -8.44
N ASN A 18 17.08 -14.46 -9.56
CA ASN A 18 18.22 -15.38 -9.58
C ASN A 18 19.46 -14.82 -8.86
N GLU A 19 20.50 -15.64 -8.69
CA GLU A 19 21.72 -15.24 -7.98
C GLU A 19 22.42 -14.01 -8.59
N HIS A 20 22.33 -13.86 -9.92
CA HIS A 20 22.96 -12.77 -10.67
C HIS A 20 22.10 -11.50 -10.74
N ARG A 21 20.85 -11.56 -10.29
CA ARG A 21 19.87 -10.47 -10.25
C ARG A 21 19.61 -9.77 -11.59
N ASN A 22 19.69 -10.51 -12.68
CA ASN A 22 19.51 -9.97 -14.03
C ASN A 22 18.14 -10.28 -14.65
N ASP A 23 17.28 -11.03 -13.97
CA ASP A 23 15.95 -11.45 -14.43
C ASP A 23 14.80 -10.76 -13.67
N TRP A 24 15.09 -9.72 -12.89
CA TRP A 24 14.11 -9.11 -11.99
C TRP A 24 12.94 -8.46 -12.71
N ASP A 25 13.17 -7.92 -13.90
CA ASP A 25 12.19 -7.26 -14.75
C ASP A 25 11.18 -8.23 -15.35
N ASP A 26 11.62 -9.45 -15.68
CA ASP A 26 10.74 -10.53 -16.13
C ASP A 26 9.72 -10.95 -15.06
N HIS A 27 10.08 -10.83 -13.77
CA HIS A 27 9.22 -11.18 -12.65
C HIS A 27 8.18 -10.09 -12.30
N ILE A 28 8.40 -8.84 -12.70
CA ILE A 28 7.55 -7.69 -12.33
C ILE A 28 6.08 -7.88 -12.71
N PRO A 29 5.71 -8.34 -13.92
CA PRO A 29 4.30 -8.53 -14.27
C PRO A 29 3.60 -9.55 -13.38
N PHE A 30 4.26 -10.65 -13.05
CA PHE A 30 3.71 -11.72 -12.20
C PHE A 30 3.50 -11.26 -10.77
N ILE A 31 4.49 -10.55 -10.20
CA ILE A 31 4.40 -10.00 -8.85
C ILE A 31 3.28 -8.95 -8.78
N ASN A 32 3.15 -8.10 -9.80
CA ASN A 32 2.06 -7.13 -9.87
C ASN A 32 0.69 -7.81 -9.95
N MET A 33 0.55 -8.87 -10.73
CA MET A 33 -0.70 -9.62 -10.81
C MET A 33 -1.06 -10.22 -9.44
N ALA A 34 -0.11 -10.88 -8.79
CA ALA A 34 -0.30 -11.47 -7.47
C ALA A 34 -0.67 -10.41 -6.42
N TYR A 35 0.02 -9.27 -6.43
CA TYR A 35 -0.28 -8.15 -5.54
C TYR A 35 -1.69 -7.59 -5.76
N ARG A 36 -2.09 -7.38 -7.02
CA ARG A 36 -3.41 -6.86 -7.38
C ARG A 36 -4.56 -7.81 -7.03
N ALA A 37 -4.31 -9.12 -7.01
CA ALA A 37 -5.27 -10.15 -6.61
C ALA A 37 -5.30 -10.42 -5.09
N THR A 38 -4.33 -9.90 -4.33
CA THR A 38 -4.23 -10.15 -2.88
C THR A 38 -4.91 -9.05 -2.09
N GLN A 39 -5.67 -9.41 -1.05
CA GLN A 39 -6.29 -8.44 -0.15
C GLN A 39 -5.24 -7.70 0.69
N HIS A 40 -5.34 -6.37 0.75
CA HIS A 40 -4.44 -5.57 1.58
C HIS A 40 -4.87 -5.59 3.05
N ALA A 41 -3.90 -5.62 3.97
CA ALA A 41 -4.18 -5.70 5.40
C ALA A 41 -4.97 -4.51 5.96
N SER A 42 -4.76 -3.30 5.40
CA SER A 42 -5.40 -2.06 5.87
C SER A 42 -6.79 -1.82 5.30
N THR A 43 -7.03 -2.20 4.03
CA THR A 43 -8.34 -1.98 3.37
C THR A 43 -9.22 -3.23 3.38
N LYS A 44 -8.64 -4.42 3.59
CA LYS A 44 -9.30 -5.73 3.48
C LYS A 44 -9.90 -6.04 2.10
N CYS A 45 -9.56 -5.24 1.09
CA CYS A 45 -9.95 -5.44 -0.29
C CYS A 45 -8.70 -5.61 -1.15
N SER A 46 -8.80 -6.36 -2.25
CA SER A 46 -7.77 -6.40 -3.27
C SER A 46 -7.80 -5.12 -4.12
N PRO A 47 -6.66 -4.70 -4.70
CA PRO A 47 -6.65 -3.61 -5.67
C PRO A 47 -7.56 -3.84 -6.89
N ASN A 48 -7.64 -5.08 -7.39
CA ASN A 48 -8.52 -5.42 -8.51
C ASN A 48 -9.99 -5.17 -8.19
N LEU A 49 -10.44 -5.63 -7.02
CA LEU A 49 -11.82 -5.43 -6.57
C LEU A 49 -12.17 -3.94 -6.47
N LEU A 50 -11.26 -3.13 -5.92
CA LEU A 50 -11.48 -1.69 -5.78
C LEU A 50 -11.44 -0.93 -7.11
N MET A 51 -10.76 -1.47 -8.13
CA MET A 51 -10.64 -0.84 -9.43
C MET A 51 -11.77 -1.25 -10.39
N PHE A 52 -12.16 -2.52 -10.39
CA PHE A 52 -13.07 -3.10 -11.39
C PHE A 52 -14.41 -3.58 -10.80
N GLY A 53 -14.55 -3.63 -9.47
CA GLY A 53 -15.75 -4.14 -8.82
C GLY A 53 -15.87 -5.66 -8.82
N HIS A 54 -14.87 -6.36 -9.36
CA HIS A 54 -14.78 -7.81 -9.33
C HIS A 54 -13.32 -8.26 -9.33
N GLU A 55 -13.08 -9.53 -8.96
CA GLU A 55 -11.75 -10.12 -9.06
C GLU A 55 -11.44 -10.52 -10.51
N LEU A 56 -10.17 -10.33 -10.91
CA LEU A 56 -9.69 -10.79 -12.20
C LEU A 56 -9.48 -12.30 -12.18
N ARG A 57 -9.74 -12.96 -13.31
CA ARG A 57 -9.49 -14.39 -13.48
C ARG A 57 -7.99 -14.65 -13.46
N CYS A 58 -7.53 -15.32 -12.41
CA CYS A 58 -6.16 -15.76 -12.27
C CYS A 58 -5.96 -17.10 -13.02
N PRO A 59 -4.73 -17.46 -13.43
CA PRO A 59 -4.45 -18.74 -14.07
C PRO A 59 -4.94 -19.95 -13.25
N ILE A 60 -4.92 -19.83 -11.93
CA ILE A 60 -5.42 -20.86 -11.01
C ILE A 60 -6.94 -21.08 -11.15
N ASP A 61 -7.71 -20.03 -11.46
CA ASP A 61 -9.16 -20.11 -11.67
C ASP A 61 -9.51 -20.76 -13.03
N VAL A 62 -8.55 -20.81 -13.95
CA VAL A 62 -8.68 -21.54 -15.22
C VAL A 62 -8.40 -23.02 -14.98
N MET A 63 -7.38 -23.33 -14.18
CA MET A 63 -6.95 -24.70 -13.90
C MET A 63 -7.94 -25.44 -12.98
N PHE A 64 -8.45 -24.80 -11.94
CA PHE A 64 -9.33 -25.42 -10.93
C PHE A 64 -10.79 -24.98 -11.04
N GLY A 65 -11.11 -24.04 -11.95
CA GLY A 65 -12.43 -23.45 -12.05
C GLY A 65 -12.67 -22.37 -10.99
N LEU A 66 -13.83 -21.72 -11.10
CA LEU A 66 -14.24 -20.71 -10.13
C LEU A 66 -14.80 -21.33 -8.85
N PRO A 67 -14.70 -20.62 -7.71
CA PRO A 67 -15.37 -21.03 -6.48
C PRO A 67 -16.88 -21.19 -6.69
N GLN A 68 -17.49 -22.12 -5.95
CA GLN A 68 -18.94 -22.29 -5.93
C GLN A 68 -19.61 -20.98 -5.50
N GLY A 69 -20.61 -20.53 -6.28
CA GLY A 69 -21.32 -19.26 -6.04
C GLY A 69 -20.86 -18.08 -6.91
N TYR A 70 -19.91 -18.28 -7.84
CA TYR A 70 -19.61 -17.27 -8.84
C TYR A 70 -20.85 -17.00 -9.72
N LYS A 71 -21.35 -15.75 -9.70
CA LYS A 71 -22.54 -15.37 -10.43
C LYS A 71 -22.21 -15.19 -11.91
N SER A 72 -22.69 -16.10 -12.75
CA SER A 72 -22.76 -15.84 -14.19
C SER A 72 -23.97 -14.95 -14.45
N ILE A 73 -23.73 -13.65 -14.66
CA ILE A 73 -24.81 -12.69 -14.90
C ILE A 73 -25.15 -12.70 -16.40
N PRO A 74 -26.37 -13.12 -16.78
CA PRO A 74 -26.68 -13.41 -18.17
C PRO A 74 -26.97 -12.18 -19.03
N CYS A 75 -27.31 -11.02 -18.43
CA CYS A 75 -27.62 -9.80 -19.17
C CYS A 75 -26.67 -8.63 -18.83
N PRO A 76 -26.30 -7.79 -19.82
CA PRO A 76 -25.38 -6.67 -19.61
C PRO A 76 -25.86 -5.67 -18.56
N ILE A 77 -27.17 -5.41 -18.49
CA ILE A 77 -27.70 -4.39 -17.57
C ILE A 77 -27.60 -4.83 -16.11
N ALA A 78 -27.95 -6.09 -15.80
CA ALA A 78 -27.78 -6.65 -14.47
C ALA A 78 -26.29 -6.76 -14.09
N TYR A 79 -25.39 -6.94 -15.08
CA TYR A 79 -23.96 -6.94 -14.82
C TYR A 79 -23.48 -5.57 -14.35
N VAL A 80 -23.90 -4.50 -15.04
CA VAL A 80 -23.55 -3.12 -14.66
C VAL A 80 -24.09 -2.79 -13.26
N GLU A 81 -25.34 -3.11 -12.97
CA GLU A 81 -25.93 -2.91 -11.64
C GLU A 81 -25.15 -3.66 -10.55
N TRP A 82 -24.78 -4.91 -10.82
CA TRP A 82 -23.98 -5.72 -9.90
C TRP A 82 -22.58 -5.12 -9.67
N VAL A 83 -21.88 -4.68 -10.73
CA VAL A 83 -20.56 -4.05 -10.59
C VAL A 83 -20.65 -2.75 -9.81
N GLN A 84 -21.67 -1.92 -10.06
CA GLN A 84 -21.88 -0.68 -9.31
C GLN A 84 -22.12 -0.95 -7.82
N GLU A 85 -22.90 -1.97 -7.50
CA GLU A 85 -23.16 -2.36 -6.12
C GLU A 85 -21.91 -2.96 -5.46
N ALA A 86 -21.17 -3.80 -6.17
CA ALA A 86 -19.92 -4.37 -5.69
C ALA A 86 -18.87 -3.28 -5.39
N LEU A 87 -18.71 -2.30 -6.29
CA LEU A 87 -17.83 -1.15 -6.06
C LEU A 87 -18.27 -0.33 -4.84
N ARG A 88 -19.56 0.00 -4.72
CA ARG A 88 -20.08 0.74 -3.56
C ARG A 88 -19.74 0.02 -2.25
N ASN A 89 -20.01 -1.27 -2.17
CA ASN A 89 -19.71 -2.08 -0.99
C ASN A 89 -18.19 -2.16 -0.73
N ALA A 90 -17.38 -2.39 -1.76
CA ALA A 90 -15.92 -2.47 -1.64
C ALA A 90 -15.31 -1.15 -1.14
N PHE A 91 -15.77 -0.01 -1.65
CA PHE A 91 -15.30 1.31 -1.21
C PHE A 91 -15.73 1.64 0.21
N GLN A 92 -16.98 1.33 0.59
CA GLN A 92 -17.46 1.51 1.96
C GLN A 92 -16.63 0.67 2.95
N LEU A 93 -16.39 -0.60 2.61
CA LEU A 93 -15.55 -1.48 3.41
C LEU A 93 -14.11 -0.95 3.50
N ALA A 94 -13.51 -0.57 2.37
CA ALA A 94 -12.15 -0.04 2.36
C ALA A 94 -12.03 1.26 3.17
N HIS A 95 -13.03 2.14 3.12
CA HIS A 95 -13.05 3.38 3.89
C HIS A 95 -13.10 3.10 5.39
N THR A 96 -14.03 2.27 5.85
CA THR A 96 -14.16 1.90 7.28
C THR A 96 -12.90 1.22 7.80
N GLN A 97 -12.37 0.23 7.07
CA GLN A 97 -11.16 -0.50 7.46
C GLN A 97 -9.92 0.40 7.44
N SER A 98 -9.80 1.30 6.46
CA SER A 98 -8.69 2.26 6.41
C SER A 98 -8.74 3.22 7.60
N GLY A 99 -9.93 3.66 8.01
CA GLY A 99 -10.11 4.47 9.22
C GLY A 99 -9.65 3.74 10.48
N LEU A 100 -10.07 2.48 10.66
CA LEU A 100 -9.62 1.65 11.78
C LEU A 100 -8.10 1.43 11.76
N SER A 101 -7.53 1.16 10.58
CA SER A 101 -6.10 1.00 10.41
C SER A 101 -5.33 2.28 10.75
N ALA A 102 -5.84 3.43 10.34
CA ALA A 102 -5.26 4.74 10.64
C ALA A 102 -5.30 5.03 12.15
N ASN A 103 -6.43 4.77 12.82
CA ASN A 103 -6.55 4.92 14.27
C ASN A 103 -5.55 4.02 15.01
N ARG A 104 -5.46 2.75 14.63
CA ARG A 104 -4.48 1.82 15.23
C ARG A 104 -3.03 2.27 14.99
N GLN A 105 -2.73 2.79 13.79
CA GLN A 105 -1.40 3.33 13.49
C GLN A 105 -1.08 4.56 14.34
N LYS A 106 -2.05 5.47 14.50
CA LYS A 106 -1.94 6.63 15.38
C LYS A 106 -1.69 6.21 16.83
N GLU A 107 -2.53 5.34 17.40
CA GLU A 107 -2.34 4.83 18.77
C GLU A 107 -0.96 4.20 18.95
N ASN A 108 -0.50 3.39 18.00
CA ASN A 108 0.82 2.77 18.07
C ASN A 108 1.97 3.78 17.99
N TYR A 109 1.81 4.84 17.19
CA TYR A 109 2.79 5.92 17.09
C TYR A 109 2.83 6.74 18.39
N ASP A 110 1.65 7.05 18.95
CA ASP A 110 1.48 7.88 20.14
C ASP A 110 1.93 7.17 21.43
N LYS A 111 1.92 5.83 21.48
CA LYS A 111 2.28 5.02 22.67
C LYS A 111 3.60 5.42 23.35
N ASN A 112 4.61 5.79 22.57
CA ASN A 112 5.94 6.15 23.08
C ASN A 112 6.30 7.60 22.77
N LEU A 113 5.31 8.42 22.38
CA LEU A 113 5.55 9.80 22.00
C LEU A 113 5.85 10.63 23.25
N LYS A 114 7.10 11.06 23.38
CA LYS A 114 7.48 12.08 24.36
C LYS A 114 7.08 13.43 23.80
N ILE A 115 5.99 14.00 24.31
CA ILE A 115 5.54 15.34 23.96
C ILE A 115 6.67 16.32 24.30
N ARG A 116 7.15 17.06 23.29
CA ARG A 116 8.11 18.14 23.45
C ARG A 116 7.34 19.45 23.32
N SER A 117 7.24 20.20 24.41
CA SER A 117 6.80 21.59 24.38
C SER A 117 8.02 22.50 24.27
N PHE A 118 7.90 23.55 23.47
CA PHE A 118 8.90 24.60 23.34
C PHE A 118 8.23 25.92 23.68
N GLU A 119 8.89 26.77 24.46
CA GLU A 119 8.43 28.13 24.75
C GLU A 119 8.91 29.07 23.64
N GLU A 120 8.18 30.16 23.40
CA GLU A 120 8.63 31.22 22.48
C GLU A 120 10.06 31.67 22.87
N ASN A 121 10.96 31.79 21.88
CA ASN A 121 12.41 31.99 22.02
C ASN A 121 13.25 30.79 22.50
N SER A 122 12.70 29.57 22.61
CA SER A 122 13.51 28.37 22.87
C SER A 122 14.37 28.02 21.64
N PHE A 123 15.65 27.72 21.88
CA PHE A 123 16.54 27.23 20.83
C PHE A 123 16.22 25.78 20.47
N VAL A 124 15.86 25.56 19.21
CA VAL A 124 15.58 24.23 18.66
C VAL A 124 16.55 23.89 17.54
N TRP A 125 16.98 22.63 17.51
CA TRP A 125 17.77 22.11 16.42
C TRP A 125 16.87 21.80 15.22
N ARG A 126 17.01 22.57 14.15
CA ARG A 126 16.34 22.30 12.88
C ARG A 126 17.15 21.28 12.09
N TRP A 127 16.55 20.14 11.79
CA TRP A 127 17.17 19.15 10.92
C TRP A 127 17.08 19.61 9.46
N TYR A 128 18.22 19.76 8.79
CA TYR A 128 18.29 19.99 7.34
C TYR A 128 18.53 18.66 6.64
N PRO A 129 17.62 18.21 5.76
CA PRO A 129 17.90 17.05 4.93
C PRO A 129 19.13 17.35 4.05
N PRO A 130 20.11 16.44 3.96
CA PRO A 130 21.26 16.65 3.10
C PRO A 130 20.80 16.79 1.63
N GLU A 131 21.36 17.76 0.92
CA GLU A 131 21.15 17.90 -0.53
C GLU A 131 21.52 16.58 -1.22
N ALA A 132 20.72 16.16 -2.21
CA ALA A 132 20.74 14.82 -2.81
C ALA A 132 22.12 14.28 -3.28
N ASN A 133 23.13 15.15 -3.43
CA ASN A 133 24.49 14.82 -3.85
C ASN A 133 25.57 15.02 -2.76
N LYS A 134 25.23 15.32 -1.50
CA LYS A 134 26.19 15.48 -0.39
C LYS A 134 25.88 14.47 0.71
N LYS A 135 26.85 13.61 1.02
CA LYS A 135 26.72 12.62 2.11
C LYS A 135 26.56 13.35 3.46
N ALA A 136 25.65 12.85 4.31
CA ALA A 136 25.16 13.50 5.54
C ALA A 136 26.25 13.90 6.56
N TRP A 137 27.45 13.33 6.50
CA TRP A 137 28.54 13.66 7.41
C TRP A 137 29.37 14.89 6.99
N ILE A 138 29.14 15.45 5.80
CA ILE A 138 29.98 16.57 5.29
C ILE A 138 29.49 17.93 5.79
N ARG A 139 28.22 18.07 6.19
CA ARG A 139 27.68 19.28 6.84
C ARG A 139 26.52 18.91 7.77
N LEU A 140 26.84 18.69 9.04
CA LEU A 140 25.86 18.89 10.12
C LEU A 140 25.92 20.38 10.49
N ASP A 141 25.44 21.23 9.59
CA ASP A 141 25.31 22.67 9.86
C ASP A 141 24.08 22.85 10.74
N TRP A 142 24.32 22.75 12.04
CA TRP A 142 23.31 23.02 13.03
C TRP A 142 23.12 24.54 13.18
N SER A 143 22.19 25.12 12.42
CA SER A 143 21.82 26.53 12.60
C SER A 143 20.79 26.65 13.73
N ILE A 144 21.15 27.37 14.79
CA ILE A 144 20.22 27.75 15.86
C ILE A 144 19.25 28.81 15.29
N GLN A 145 17.94 28.53 15.34
CA GLN A 145 16.89 29.52 15.03
C GLN A 145 16.02 29.70 16.29
N SER A 146 15.72 30.96 16.63
CA SER A 146 14.75 31.32 17.67
C SER A 146 13.33 31.16 17.14
N TYR A 147 12.44 30.57 17.94
CA TYR A 147 11.00 30.45 17.66
C TYR A 147 10.27 31.76 17.93
#